data_AF-A0A661AP60-F1
#
_entry.id   AF-A0A661AP60-F1
#
_cell.length_a   1.000
_cell.length_b   1.000
_cell.length_c   1.000
_cell.angle_alpha   90.00
_cell.angle_beta   90.00
_cell.angle_gamma   90.00
#
_symmetry.space_group_name_H-M   'P 1'
#
loop_
_entity.id
_entity.type
_entity.pdbx_description
1 polymer ?
#
loop_
_entity_poly.entity_id
_entity_poly.type
_entity_poly.pdbx_seq_one_letter_code
_entity_poly.pdbx_strand_id
1 'polypeptide(L)' 'GENLAILDRHILKNLLKLGVISSIPPSLSRRQYLEIEKKFIEYAKKTGIPPAHLDFVLWYRETGKVFK' A
#
# COMPACT_ATOMS: atom_id res chain seq x y z
N GLY A 1 -5.71 15.31 -12.01
CA GLY A 1 -4.42 14.99 -11.34
C GLY A 1 -4.66 13.94 -10.28
N GLU A 2 -4.93 12.71 -10.72
CA GLU A 2 -5.75 11.74 -9.95
C GLU A 2 -5.01 10.45 -9.59
N ASN A 3 -3.68 10.44 -9.61
CA ASN A 3 -2.87 9.27 -9.25
C ASN A 3 -2.15 9.40 -7.89
N LEU A 4 -2.48 10.43 -7.10
CA LEU A 4 -1.62 10.90 -6.00
C LEU A 4 -1.93 10.36 -4.59
N ALA A 5 -2.95 9.51 -4.39
CA ALA A 5 -3.46 9.32 -3.02
C ALA A 5 -3.98 7.92 -2.66
N ILE A 6 -3.42 6.84 -3.22
CA ILE A 6 -3.60 5.52 -2.56
C ILE A 6 -2.69 5.38 -1.34
N LEU A 7 -1.57 6.10 -1.26
CA LEU A 7 -0.69 6.14 -0.06
C LEU A 7 -1.29 6.98 1.08
N ASP A 8 -2.51 6.64 1.47
CA ASP A 8 -3.12 7.13 2.70
C ASP A 8 -2.46 6.46 3.92
N ARG A 9 -2.70 7.02 5.12
CA ARG A 9 -2.16 6.50 6.40
C ARG A 9 -2.53 5.03 6.61
N HIS A 10 -3.67 4.61 6.08
CA HIS A 10 -4.14 3.23 6.08
C HIS A 10 -3.29 2.31 5.20
N ILE A 11 -2.97 2.72 3.97
CA ILE A 11 -2.10 1.94 3.07
C ILE A 11 -0.69 1.85 3.64
N LEU A 12 -0.15 2.92 4.22
CA LEU A 12 1.17 2.89 4.85
C LEU A 12 1.24 1.88 6.00
N LYS A 13 0.20 1.80 6.83
CA LYS A 13 0.07 0.75 7.86
C LYS A 13 -0.02 -0.65 7.25
N ASN A 14 -0.77 -0.80 6.17
CA ASN A 14 -0.90 -2.08 5.47
C ASN A 14 0.42 -2.53 4.82
N LEU A 15 1.16 -1.62 4.20
CA LEU A 15 2.50 -1.86 3.64
C LEU A 15 3.50 -2.26 4.72
N LEU A 16 3.43 -1.62 5.89
CA LEU A 16 4.22 -1.98 7.06
C LEU A 16 3.87 -3.39 7.55
N LYS A 17 2.57 -3.71 7.67
CA LYS A 17 2.08 -5.03 8.09
C LYS A 17 2.43 -6.14 7.09
N LEU A 18 2.41 -5.84 5.79
CA LEU A 18 2.83 -6.76 4.74
C LEU A 18 4.36 -6.96 4.68
N GLY A 19 5.13 -6.11 5.36
CA GLY A 19 6.59 -6.11 5.29
C GLY A 19 7.15 -5.51 3.99
N VAL A 20 6.35 -4.75 3.23
CA VAL A 20 6.81 -4.03 2.03
C VAL A 20 7.72 -2.86 2.42
N ILE A 21 7.40 -2.19 3.52
CA ILE A 21 8.23 -1.15 4.14
C ILE A 21 8.58 -1.55 5.57
N SER A 22 9.78 -1.19 6.03
CA SER A 22 10.25 -1.52 7.37
C SER A 22 9.78 -0.53 8.44
N SER A 23 9.50 0.72 8.06
CA SER A 23 8.91 1.74 8.94
C SER A 23 8.11 2.75 8.12
N ILE A 24 7.15 3.42 8.76
CA ILE A 24 6.41 4.52 8.15
C ILE A 24 7.23 5.80 8.35
N PRO A 25 7.68 6.46 7.27
CA PRO A 25 8.42 7.70 7.41
C PRO A 25 7.54 8.81 7.98
N PRO A 26 8.09 9.69 8.85
CA PRO A 26 7.35 10.81 9.42
C PRO A 26 7.03 11.90 8.38
N SER A 27 7.80 11.97 7.29
CA SER A 27 7.60 12.91 6.19
C SER A 27 7.65 12.19 4.83
N LEU A 28 6.53 12.22 4.11
CA LEU A 28 6.43 11.70 2.75
C LEU A 28 6.95 12.75 1.77
N SER A 29 8.27 12.90 1.73
CA SER A 29 8.91 13.63 0.64
C SER A 29 8.56 12.95 -0.69
N ARG A 30 8.46 13.71 -1.79
CA ARG A 30 8.13 13.16 -3.12
C ARG A 30 8.99 11.96 -3.52
N ARG A 31 10.25 11.95 -3.10
CA ARG A 31 11.20 10.84 -3.33
C ARG A 31 10.79 9.58 -2.57
N GLN A 32 10.44 9.71 -1.30
CA GLN A 32 9.94 8.60 -0.47
C GLN A 32 8.63 8.04 -1.01
N TYR A 33 7.72 8.91 -1.44
CA TYR A 33 6.47 8.50 -2.08
C TYR A 33 6.74 7.58 -3.29
N LEU A 34 7.61 8.02 -4.21
CA LEU A 34 8.00 7.24 -5.39
C LEU A 34 8.72 5.93 -5.03
N GLU A 35 9.55 5.91 -3.99
CA GLU A 35 10.20 4.69 -3.52
C GLU A 35 9.20 3.67 -2.96
N ILE A 36 8.25 4.13 -2.14
CA ILE A 36 7.21 3.27 -1.57
C ILE A 36 6.28 2.76 -2.66
N GLU A 37 5.88 3.63 -3.59
CA GLU A 37 5.07 3.26 -4.75
C GLU A 37 5.78 2.23 -5.62
N LYS A 38 7.08 2.40 -5.91
CA LYS A 38 7.87 1.38 -6.61
C LYS A 38 7.88 0.04 -5.89
N LYS A 39 8.13 0.04 -4.58
CA LYS A 39 8.12 -1.20 -3.77
C LYS A 39 6.75 -1.87 -3.81
N PHE A 40 5.68 -1.09 -3.75
CA PHE A 40 4.32 -1.59 -3.85
C PHE A 40 4.02 -2.21 -5.23
N ILE A 41 4.39 -1.53 -6.32
CA ILE A 41 4.24 -2.05 -7.68
C ILE A 41 5.08 -3.32 -7.87
N GLU A 42 6.30 -3.35 -7.33
CA GLU A 42 7.17 -4.52 -7.42
C GLU A 42 6.59 -5.71 -6.62
N TYR A 43 6.00 -5.44 -5.46
CA TYR A 43 5.28 -6.44 -4.66
C TYR A 43 4.03 -6.94 -5.39
N ALA A 44 3.22 -6.04 -5.94
CA ALA A 44 2.06 -6.35 -6.78
C ALA A 44 2.47 -7.26 -7.96
N LYS A 45 3.54 -6.92 -8.68
CA LYS A 45 4.10 -7.76 -9.74
C LYS A 45 4.57 -9.14 -9.23
N LYS A 46 5.24 -9.20 -8.08
CA LYS A 46 5.67 -10.47 -7.45
C LYS A 46 4.49 -11.37 -7.08
N THR A 47 3.40 -10.79 -6.59
CA THR A 47 2.18 -11.53 -6.22
C THR A 47 1.28 -11.86 -7.40
N GLY A 48 1.53 -11.24 -8.57
CA GLY A 48 0.66 -11.33 -9.74
C GLY A 48 -0.67 -10.56 -9.60
N ILE A 49 -0.84 -9.78 -8.54
CA ILE A 49 -2.06 -9.02 -8.25
C ILE A 49 -1.82 -7.56 -8.61
N PRO A 50 -2.66 -6.93 -9.44
CA PRO A 50 -2.52 -5.52 -9.74
C PRO A 50 -2.66 -4.66 -8.48
N PRO A 51 -1.91 -3.54 -8.35
CA PRO A 51 -1.90 -2.71 -7.16
C PRO A 51 -3.30 -2.28 -6.73
N ALA A 52 -4.16 -1.90 -7.69
CA ALA A 52 -5.56 -1.53 -7.43
C ALA A 52 -6.40 -2.65 -6.76
N HIS A 53 -6.09 -3.92 -7.01
CA HIS A 53 -6.73 -5.04 -6.31
C HIS A 53 -6.06 -5.35 -4.98
N LEU A 54 -4.75 -5.09 -4.87
CA LEU A 54 -4.00 -5.27 -3.64
C LEU A 54 -4.51 -4.32 -2.55
N ASP A 55 -4.89 -3.08 -2.90
CA ASP A 55 -5.59 -2.15 -1.99
C ASP A 55 -6.87 -2.77 -1.41
N PHE A 56 -7.70 -3.40 -2.25
CA PHE A 56 -8.91 -4.09 -1.83
C PHE A 56 -8.63 -5.29 -0.92
N VAL A 57 -7.63 -6.12 -1.29
CA VAL A 57 -7.23 -7.29 -0.50
C VAL A 57 -6.66 -6.86 0.86
N LEU A 58 -5.89 -5.78 0.89
CA LEU A 58 -5.36 -5.18 2.11
C LEU A 58 -6.49 -4.69 3.02
N TRP A 59 -7.44 -3.96 2.44
CA TRP A 59 -8.60 -3.48 3.17
C TRP A 59 -9.43 -4.63 3.77
N TYR A 60 -9.63 -5.68 2.97
CA TYR A 60 -10.34 -6.90 3.39
C TYR A 60 -9.59 -7.66 4.50
N ARG A 61 -8.26 -7.80 4.39
CA ARG A 61 -7.43 -8.41 5.45
C ARG A 61 -7.41 -7.59 6.73
N GLU A 62 -7.45 -6.27 6.65
CA GLU A 62 -7.40 -5.40 7.83
C GLU A 62 -8.73 -5.35 8.58
N THR A 63 -9.87 -5.36 7.88
CA THR A 63 -11.18 -5.36 8.53
C THR A 63 -11.64 -6.74 9.00
N GLY A 64 -11.17 -7.84 8.39
CA GLY A 64 -11.49 -9.21 8.82
C GLY A 64 -12.99 -9.54 8.90
N LYS A 65 -13.84 -8.62 8.43
CA LYS A 65 -15.29 -8.66 8.49
C LYS A 65 -15.76 -8.55 7.06
N VAL A 66 -16.30 -9.65 6.55
CA VAL A 66 -17.35 -9.58 5.54
C VAL A 66 -18.49 -8.85 6.23
N PHE A 67 -18.63 -7.54 6.01
CA PHE A 67 -19.89 -6.90 6.30
C PHE A 67 -20.91 -7.53 5.33
N LYS A 68 -21.81 -8.33 5.89
CA LYS A 68 -23.03 -8.80 5.24
C LYS A 68 -24.12 -7.78 5.49
#